data_AF-A0A950D755-F1
#
_entry.id   AF-A0A950D755-F1
#
_cell.length_a   1.000
_cell.length_b   1.000
_cell.length_c   1.000
_cell.angle_alpha   90.00
_cell.angle_beta   90.00
_cell.angle_gamma   90.00
#
_symmetry.space_group_name_H-M   'P 1'
#
loop_
_entity.id
_entity.type
_entity.pdbx_description
1 polymer ?
#
loop_
_entity_poly.entity_id
_entity_poly.type
_entity_poly.pdbx_seq_one_letter_code
_entity_poly.pdbx_strand_id
1 'polypeptide(L)'
;MLAALAVCTLGLGGCSSLFSDRIVDLRNAQADAALQTNNIVEAEKEYALALALAPNNDHARNGLAHVAYLHAQADIEAGNIDEAQIEINKALKYAPKDSAALDLASVIDQARIRRDVVVANFPAYKASSDVIREMLKANALSNKSIDQQLHQFNTDYDAAHLRKAIALSTDLQDEDQRVTARLGALRAQIEAGAPGETRVQSTEEVPGLLPIP
;
A
#
# COMPACT_ATOMS: atom_id res chain seq x y z
N MET A 1 5.52 39.33 -69.51
CA MET A 1 5.63 39.68 -68.07
C MET A 1 4.72 38.75 -67.29
N LEU A 2 5.27 37.66 -66.75
CA LEU A 2 4.57 36.69 -65.91
C LEU A 2 4.94 36.99 -64.45
N ALA A 3 3.99 37.50 -63.67
CA ALA A 3 4.16 37.74 -62.25
C ALA A 3 3.74 36.48 -61.47
N ALA A 4 4.71 35.80 -60.89
CA ALA A 4 4.49 34.68 -59.97
C ALA A 4 4.09 35.25 -58.60
N LEU A 5 2.86 34.96 -58.16
CA LEU A 5 2.42 35.21 -56.79
C LEU A 5 2.80 33.99 -55.94
N ALA A 6 3.92 34.08 -55.22
CA ALA A 6 4.29 33.13 -54.20
C ALA A 6 3.40 33.38 -52.96
N VAL A 7 2.37 32.54 -52.78
CA VAL A 7 1.59 32.48 -51.56
C VAL A 7 2.43 31.75 -50.52
N CYS A 8 3.13 32.51 -49.68
CA CYS A 8 3.76 31.99 -48.46
C CYS A 8 2.66 31.59 -47.46
N THR A 9 2.24 30.32 -47.50
CA THR A 9 1.53 29.68 -46.39
C THR A 9 2.50 29.49 -45.23
N LEU A 10 2.70 30.52 -44.42
CA LEU A 10 3.42 30.43 -43.15
C LEU A 10 2.60 29.51 -42.21
N GLY A 11 3.17 28.35 -41.89
CA GLY A 11 2.58 27.39 -40.97
C GLY A 11 2.47 27.96 -39.56
N LEU A 12 1.24 28.10 -39.06
CA LEU A 12 0.90 28.49 -37.69
C LEU A 12 1.02 27.33 -36.68
N GLY A 13 1.97 26.40 -36.87
CA GLY A 13 2.08 25.17 -36.08
C GLY A 13 3.03 25.23 -34.87
N GLY A 14 3.76 26.33 -34.65
CA GLY A 14 4.93 26.34 -33.75
C GLY A 14 4.71 26.81 -32.30
N CYS A 15 3.56 27.38 -31.94
CA CYS A 15 3.38 27.99 -30.61
C CYS A 15 2.81 27.05 -29.54
N SER A 16 2.14 25.96 -29.91
CA SER A 16 1.54 25.05 -28.92
C SER A 16 2.53 24.03 -28.36
N SER A 17 3.52 23.59 -29.13
CA SER A 17 4.54 22.63 -28.68
C SER A 17 5.48 23.25 -27.64
N LEU A 18 5.96 24.47 -27.87
CA LEU A 18 6.87 25.18 -26.97
C LEU A 18 6.30 25.40 -25.55
N PHE A 19 4.98 25.55 -25.43
CA PHE A 19 4.32 25.71 -24.14
C PHE A 19 4.18 24.37 -23.41
N SER A 20 3.83 23.31 -24.13
CA SER A 20 3.73 21.94 -23.57
C SER A 20 5.08 21.45 -23.07
N ASP A 21 6.15 21.65 -23.84
CA ASP A 21 7.50 21.21 -23.48
C ASP A 21 7.98 21.89 -22.19
N ARG A 22 7.74 23.20 -22.04
CA ARG A 22 8.07 23.93 -20.80
C ARG A 22 7.31 23.44 -19.58
N ILE A 23 6.04 23.05 -19.75
CA ILE A 23 5.28 22.48 -18.64
C ILE A 23 5.89 21.13 -18.25
N VAL A 24 6.21 20.27 -19.22
CA VAL A 24 6.87 18.98 -18.95
C VAL A 24 8.19 19.17 -18.21
N ASP A 25 9.03 20.10 -18.66
CA ASP A 25 10.30 20.42 -18.00
C ASP A 25 10.11 20.93 -16.56
N LEU A 26 9.11 21.80 -16.35
CA LEU A 26 8.78 22.30 -15.02
C LEU A 26 8.33 21.16 -14.10
N ARG A 27 7.47 20.26 -14.58
CA ARG A 27 6.96 19.10 -13.82
C ARG A 27 8.09 18.15 -13.45
N ASN A 28 8.98 17.86 -14.40
CA ASN A 28 10.19 17.08 -14.15
C ASN A 28 11.08 17.72 -13.08
N ALA A 29 11.32 19.03 -13.16
CA ALA A 29 12.12 19.73 -12.16
C ALA A 29 11.48 19.74 -10.76
N GLN A 30 10.15 19.85 -10.69
CA GLN A 30 9.41 19.75 -9.42
C GLN A 30 9.51 18.35 -8.83
N ALA A 31 9.40 17.31 -9.66
CA ALA A 31 9.57 15.93 -9.23
C ALA A 31 11.00 15.65 -8.72
N ASP A 32 12.02 16.12 -9.44
CA ASP A 32 13.43 15.98 -9.04
C ASP A 32 13.68 16.67 -7.68
N ALA A 33 13.12 17.88 -7.48
CA ALA A 33 13.22 18.59 -6.21
C ALA A 33 12.48 17.86 -5.06
N ALA A 34 11.33 17.25 -5.35
CA ALA A 34 10.61 16.42 -4.39
C ALA A 34 11.45 15.19 -3.98
N LEU A 35 12.13 14.52 -4.91
CA LEU A 35 13.06 13.43 -4.60
C LEU A 35 14.22 13.88 -3.69
N GLN A 36 14.79 15.06 -3.93
CA GLN A 36 15.88 15.60 -3.08
C GLN A 36 15.43 15.84 -1.63
N THR A 37 14.13 16.08 -1.41
CA THR A 37 13.54 16.25 -0.08
C THR A 37 12.91 14.96 0.48
N ASN A 38 13.15 13.83 -0.19
CA ASN A 38 12.57 12.51 0.12
C ASN A 38 11.03 12.51 0.13
N ASN A 39 10.39 13.44 -0.59
CA ASN A 39 8.95 13.48 -0.77
C ASN A 39 8.55 12.65 -2.00
N ILE A 40 8.52 11.33 -1.81
CA ILE A 40 8.30 10.36 -2.88
C ILE A 40 6.89 10.50 -3.49
N VAL A 41 5.89 10.80 -2.68
CA VAL A 41 4.48 10.96 -3.12
C VAL A 41 4.33 12.14 -4.10
N GLU A 42 4.95 13.28 -3.78
CA GLU A 42 4.90 14.44 -4.69
C GLU A 42 5.73 14.18 -5.94
N ALA A 43 6.88 13.51 -5.84
CA ALA A 43 7.68 13.13 -7.00
C ALA A 43 6.89 12.23 -7.97
N GLU A 44 6.20 11.21 -7.46
CA GLU A 44 5.36 10.32 -8.28
C GLU A 44 4.32 11.11 -9.06
N LYS A 45 3.59 11.98 -8.35
CA LYS A 45 2.55 12.81 -8.93
C LYS A 45 3.09 13.69 -10.04
N GLU A 46 4.20 14.39 -9.82
CA GLU A 46 4.74 15.35 -10.78
C GLU A 46 5.34 14.66 -12.02
N TYR A 47 6.03 13.53 -11.88
CA TYR A 47 6.44 12.73 -13.05
C TYR A 47 5.26 12.12 -13.81
N ALA A 48 4.21 11.68 -13.12
CA ALA A 48 3.00 11.17 -13.76
C ALA A 48 2.30 12.26 -14.58
N LEU A 49 2.25 13.50 -14.06
CA LEU A 49 1.75 14.66 -14.80
C LEU A 49 2.61 14.99 -16.02
N ALA A 50 3.94 14.91 -15.90
CA ALA A 50 4.85 15.08 -17.03
C ALA A 50 4.58 14.04 -18.14
N LEU A 51 4.37 12.77 -17.77
CA LEU A 51 4.06 11.70 -18.73
C LEU A 51 2.66 11.78 -19.32
N ALA A 52 1.68 12.33 -18.60
CA ALA A 52 0.36 12.58 -19.14
C ALA A 52 0.41 13.58 -20.31
N LEU A 53 1.34 14.53 -20.27
CA LEU A 53 1.57 15.53 -21.32
C LEU A 53 2.52 15.02 -22.42
N ALA A 54 3.57 14.29 -22.03
CA ALA A 54 4.57 13.73 -22.94
C ALA A 54 4.85 12.25 -22.61
N PRO A 55 4.05 11.30 -23.15
CA PRO A 55 4.14 9.88 -22.80
C PRO A 55 5.49 9.20 -23.08
N ASN A 56 6.28 9.78 -23.97
CA ASN A 56 7.60 9.29 -24.36
C ASN A 56 8.75 10.10 -23.73
N ASN A 57 8.48 10.92 -22.71
CA ASN A 57 9.54 11.68 -22.04
C ASN A 57 10.43 10.73 -21.21
N ASP A 58 11.66 10.52 -21.67
CA ASP A 58 12.58 9.58 -21.04
C ASP A 58 12.92 9.95 -19.59
N HIS A 59 13.06 11.24 -19.29
CA HIS A 59 13.35 11.71 -17.93
C HIS A 59 12.22 11.35 -16.97
N ALA A 60 10.98 11.66 -17.32
CA ALA A 60 9.82 11.35 -16.50
C ALA A 60 9.58 9.83 -16.34
N ARG A 61 9.85 9.04 -17.40
CA ARG A 61 9.81 7.57 -17.30
C ARG A 61 10.85 7.03 -16.34
N ASN A 62 12.10 7.50 -16.44
CA ASN A 62 13.16 7.09 -15.54
C ASN A 62 12.90 7.55 -14.11
N GLY A 63 12.32 8.75 -13.93
CA GLY A 63 11.87 9.28 -12.65
C GLY A 63 10.82 8.39 -11.98
N LEU A 64 9.75 8.03 -12.70
CA LEU A 64 8.75 7.08 -12.19
C LEU A 64 9.33 5.69 -11.94
N ALA A 65 10.27 5.23 -12.77
CA ALA A 65 10.95 3.97 -12.53
C ALA A 65 11.69 3.99 -11.19
N HIS A 66 12.40 5.08 -10.91
CA HIS A 66 13.12 5.27 -9.66
C HIS A 66 12.18 5.38 -8.45
N VAL A 67 11.09 6.12 -8.57
CA VAL A 67 10.05 6.21 -7.52
C VAL A 67 9.48 4.84 -7.19
N ALA A 68 9.09 4.06 -8.21
CA ALA A 68 8.57 2.71 -8.01
C ALA A 68 9.63 1.76 -7.40
N TYR A 69 10.90 1.91 -7.77
CA TYR A 69 12.00 1.20 -7.11
C TYR A 69 12.10 1.53 -5.61
N LEU A 70 12.00 2.81 -5.24
CA LEU A 70 12.04 3.23 -3.83
C LEU A 70 10.86 2.67 -3.03
N HIS A 71 9.65 2.66 -3.62
CA HIS A 71 8.50 2.00 -3.00
C HIS A 71 8.73 0.50 -2.81
N ALA A 72 9.24 -0.19 -3.82
CA ALA A 72 9.55 -1.61 -3.73
C ALA A 72 10.58 -1.91 -2.62
N GLN A 73 11.58 -1.05 -2.46
CA GLN A 73 12.57 -1.17 -1.39
C GLN A 73 11.93 -1.00 -0.02
N ALA A 74 11.09 0.02 0.17
CA ALA A 74 10.37 0.25 1.42
C ALA A 74 9.43 -0.91 1.77
N ASP A 75 8.75 -1.47 0.77
CA ASP A 75 7.86 -2.62 0.96
C ASP A 75 8.64 -3.89 1.35
N ILE A 76 9.82 -4.12 0.77
CA ILE A 76 10.72 -5.20 1.20
C ILE A 76 11.13 -5.01 2.67
N GLU A 77 11.52 -3.81 3.07
CA GLU A 77 11.95 -3.50 4.45
C GLU A 77 10.78 -3.69 5.44
N ALA A 78 9.55 -3.39 5.01
CA ALA A 78 8.33 -3.64 5.78
C ALA A 78 7.88 -5.12 5.76
N GLY A 79 8.48 -5.97 4.95
CA GLY A 79 8.07 -7.38 4.77
C GLY A 79 6.85 -7.58 3.86
N ASN A 80 6.40 -6.54 3.16
CA ASN A 80 5.30 -6.54 2.21
C ASN A 80 5.76 -7.06 0.84
N ILE A 81 6.11 -8.35 0.78
CA ILE A 81 6.75 -8.95 -0.42
C ILE A 81 5.84 -8.86 -1.66
N ASP A 82 4.52 -8.96 -1.49
CA ASP A 82 3.58 -8.94 -2.62
C ASP A 82 3.45 -7.51 -3.20
N GLU A 83 3.41 -6.50 -2.34
CA GLU A 83 3.41 -5.08 -2.71
C GLU A 83 4.74 -4.69 -3.38
N ALA A 84 5.88 -5.11 -2.80
CA ALA A 84 7.20 -4.90 -3.39
C ALA A 84 7.28 -5.47 -4.82
N GLN A 85 6.68 -6.64 -5.05
CA GLN A 85 6.62 -7.26 -6.37
C GLN A 85 5.81 -6.43 -7.37
N ILE A 86 4.71 -5.82 -6.93
CA ILE A 86 3.89 -4.94 -7.78
C ILE A 86 4.71 -3.71 -8.17
N GLU A 87 5.36 -3.06 -7.20
CA GLU A 87 6.12 -1.84 -7.43
C GLU A 87 7.37 -2.06 -8.30
N ILE A 88 8.12 -3.16 -8.07
CA ILE A 88 9.29 -3.45 -8.92
C ILE A 88 8.90 -3.76 -10.36
N ASN A 89 7.75 -4.39 -10.58
CA ASN A 89 7.22 -4.62 -11.93
C ASN A 89 6.84 -3.30 -12.62
N LYS A 90 6.33 -2.31 -11.88
CA LYS A 90 6.12 -0.96 -12.42
C LYS A 90 7.45 -0.30 -12.77
N ALA A 91 8.46 -0.41 -11.91
CA ALA A 91 9.79 0.14 -12.17
C ALA A 91 10.37 -0.41 -13.49
N LEU A 92 10.36 -1.74 -13.64
CA LEU A 92 10.84 -2.43 -14.84
C LEU A 92 9.96 -2.18 -16.08
N LYS A 93 8.67 -1.84 -15.92
CA LYS A 93 7.83 -1.41 -17.05
C LYS A 93 8.34 -0.08 -17.63
N TYR A 94 8.74 0.85 -16.78
CA TYR A 94 9.25 2.15 -17.23
C TYR A 94 10.71 2.07 -17.71
N ALA A 95 11.56 1.33 -16.97
CA ALA A 95 12.97 1.12 -17.27
C ALA A 95 13.35 -0.39 -17.27
N PRO A 96 13.10 -1.12 -18.37
CA PRO A 96 13.25 -2.60 -18.41
C PRO A 96 14.69 -3.12 -18.27
N LYS A 97 15.68 -2.25 -18.44
CA LYS A 97 17.11 -2.59 -18.41
C LYS A 97 17.82 -1.99 -17.20
N ASP A 98 17.09 -1.43 -16.24
CA ASP A 98 17.70 -0.92 -15.02
C ASP A 98 18.25 -2.08 -14.20
N SER A 99 19.57 -2.08 -13.99
CA SER A 99 20.25 -3.17 -13.28
C SER A 99 19.84 -3.22 -11.81
N ALA A 100 19.65 -2.05 -11.18
CA ALA A 100 19.26 -1.98 -9.77
C ALA A 100 17.85 -2.58 -9.57
N ALA A 101 16.89 -2.25 -10.43
CA ALA A 101 15.57 -2.84 -10.38
C ALA A 101 15.56 -4.35 -10.67
N LEU A 102 16.39 -4.83 -11.61
CA LEU A 102 16.52 -6.26 -11.89
C LEU A 102 17.12 -7.04 -10.71
N ASP A 103 18.13 -6.48 -10.06
CA ASP A 103 18.74 -7.07 -8.87
C ASP A 103 17.73 -7.13 -7.71
N LEU A 104 17.00 -6.03 -7.45
CA LEU A 104 15.96 -6.01 -6.43
C LEU A 104 14.80 -6.99 -6.75
N ALA A 105 14.41 -7.12 -8.02
CA ALA A 105 13.40 -8.10 -8.44
C ALA A 105 13.84 -9.54 -8.11
N SER A 106 15.12 -9.88 -8.33
CA SER A 106 15.69 -11.18 -7.94
C SER A 106 15.62 -11.40 -6.42
N VAL A 107 15.89 -10.37 -5.62
CA VAL A 107 15.77 -10.42 -4.15
C VAL A 107 14.32 -10.66 -3.73
N ILE A 108 13.36 -9.94 -4.34
CA ILE A 108 11.92 -10.11 -4.09
C ILE A 108 11.49 -11.55 -4.42
N ASP A 109 11.88 -12.08 -5.58
CA ASP A 109 11.54 -13.45 -5.98
C ASP A 109 12.11 -14.49 -5.01
N GLN A 110 13.36 -14.32 -4.56
CA GLN A 110 13.94 -15.20 -3.54
C GLN A 110 13.19 -15.14 -2.21
N ALA A 111 12.79 -13.93 -1.77
CA ALA A 111 12.02 -13.75 -0.55
C ALA A 111 10.65 -14.45 -0.66
N ARG A 112 9.97 -14.33 -1.81
CA ARG A 112 8.71 -15.02 -2.09
C ARG A 112 8.86 -16.53 -2.05
N ILE A 113 9.88 -17.08 -2.71
CA ILE A 113 10.16 -18.52 -2.68
C ILE A 113 10.40 -19.00 -1.24
N ARG A 114 11.20 -18.28 -0.46
CA ARG A 114 11.44 -18.64 0.95
C ARG A 114 10.16 -18.64 1.76
N ARG A 115 9.31 -17.60 1.60
CA ARG A 115 7.98 -17.54 2.23
C ARG A 115 7.12 -18.74 1.85
N ASP A 116 7.06 -19.07 0.56
CA ASP A 116 6.23 -20.16 0.06
C ASP A 116 6.72 -21.53 0.57
N VAL A 117 8.05 -21.73 0.68
CA VAL A 117 8.64 -22.91 1.32
C VAL A 117 8.26 -23.00 2.80
N VAL A 118 8.35 -21.89 3.55
CA VAL A 118 7.93 -21.88 4.97
C VAL A 118 6.45 -22.20 5.09
N VAL A 119 5.60 -21.57 4.28
CA VAL A 119 4.16 -21.83 4.26
C VAL A 119 3.83 -23.29 3.91
N ALA A 120 4.55 -23.88 2.96
CA ALA A 120 4.34 -25.27 2.57
C ALA A 120 4.75 -26.26 3.66
N ASN A 121 5.87 -26.00 4.35
CA ASN A 121 6.36 -26.86 5.43
C ASN A 121 5.63 -26.64 6.75
N PHE A 122 5.07 -25.45 6.96
CA PHE A 122 4.40 -25.06 8.19
C PHE A 122 3.02 -24.43 7.91
N PRO A 123 2.03 -25.23 7.47
CA PRO A 123 0.72 -24.73 7.04
C PRO A 123 -0.04 -23.95 8.13
N ALA A 124 0.23 -24.24 9.41
CA ALA A 124 -0.31 -23.48 10.53
C ALA A 124 0.09 -21.99 10.49
N TYR A 125 1.29 -21.65 10.01
CA TYR A 125 1.73 -20.26 9.90
C TYR A 125 0.92 -19.49 8.85
N LYS A 126 0.53 -20.15 7.76
CA LYS A 126 -0.35 -19.55 6.76
C LYS A 126 -1.71 -19.24 7.36
N ALA A 127 -2.34 -20.22 8.01
CA ALA A 127 -3.64 -20.04 8.65
C ALA A 127 -3.60 -18.89 9.67
N SER A 128 -2.55 -18.85 10.50
CA SER A 128 -2.31 -17.75 11.44
C SER A 128 -2.09 -16.40 10.77
N SER A 129 -1.31 -16.35 9.69
CA SER A 129 -1.08 -15.12 8.92
C SER A 129 -2.36 -14.59 8.30
N ASP A 130 -3.19 -15.47 7.72
CA ASP A 130 -4.46 -15.10 7.11
C ASP A 130 -5.44 -14.52 8.15
N VAL A 131 -5.51 -15.14 9.34
CA VAL A 131 -6.31 -14.63 10.46
C VAL A 131 -5.81 -13.25 10.92
N ILE A 132 -4.50 -13.09 11.10
CA ILE A 132 -3.90 -11.81 11.52
C ILE A 132 -4.17 -10.72 10.48
N ARG A 133 -3.99 -11.00 9.17
CA ARG A 133 -4.28 -10.03 8.11
C ARG A 133 -5.74 -9.59 8.13
N GLU A 134 -6.66 -10.52 8.34
CA GLU A 134 -8.08 -10.18 8.39
C GLU A 134 -8.42 -9.34 9.62
N MET A 135 -7.82 -9.65 10.78
CA MET A 135 -7.95 -8.82 11.99
C MET A 135 -7.37 -7.42 11.79
N LEU A 136 -6.23 -7.28 11.12
CA LEU A 136 -5.63 -5.98 10.81
C LEU A 136 -6.50 -5.15 9.86
N LYS A 137 -7.11 -5.77 8.84
CA LYS A 137 -8.07 -5.08 7.95
C LYS A 137 -9.30 -4.59 8.73
N ALA A 138 -9.85 -5.43 9.60
CA ALA A 138 -10.97 -5.05 10.45
C ALA A 138 -10.60 -3.89 11.39
N ASN A 139 -9.39 -3.91 11.96
CA ASN A 139 -8.88 -2.83 12.81
C ASN A 139 -8.73 -1.52 12.03
N ALA A 140 -8.16 -1.56 10.82
CA ALA A 140 -8.02 -0.38 9.96
C ALA A 140 -9.39 0.25 9.61
N LEU A 141 -10.40 -0.58 9.34
CA LEU A 141 -11.77 -0.12 9.11
C LEU A 141 -12.38 0.51 10.36
N SER A 142 -12.15 -0.10 11.54
CA SER A 142 -12.57 0.46 12.83
C SER A 142 -11.95 1.82 13.09
N ASN A 143 -10.64 1.97 12.90
CA ASN A 143 -9.93 3.25 13.09
C ASN A 143 -10.50 4.35 12.19
N LYS A 144 -10.76 4.04 10.92
CA LYS A 144 -11.39 5.00 9.99
C LYS A 144 -12.79 5.42 10.47
N SER A 145 -13.58 4.50 11.04
CA SER A 145 -14.87 4.83 11.63
C SER A 145 -14.73 5.72 12.86
N ILE A 146 -13.73 5.47 13.72
CA ILE A 146 -13.44 6.31 14.88
C ILE A 146 -13.08 7.73 14.44
N ASP A 147 -12.21 7.88 13.44
CA ASP A 147 -11.82 9.19 12.90
C ASP A 147 -13.03 9.98 12.38
N GLN A 148 -13.93 9.30 11.66
CA GLN A 148 -15.18 9.91 11.19
C GLN A 148 -16.07 10.35 12.36
N GLN A 149 -16.19 9.55 13.40
CA GLN A 149 -16.98 9.88 14.59
C GLN A 149 -16.36 11.04 15.37
N LEU A 150 -15.03 11.11 15.48
CA LEU A 150 -14.33 12.23 16.11
C LEU A 150 -14.54 13.54 15.34
N HIS A 151 -14.50 13.50 14.01
CA HIS A 151 -14.82 14.66 13.18
C HIS A 151 -16.27 15.13 13.33
N GLN A 152 -17.23 14.20 13.34
CA GLN A 152 -18.64 14.53 13.59
C GLN A 152 -18.85 15.11 15.00
N PHE A 153 -18.21 14.52 16.02
CA PHE A 153 -18.27 15.01 17.39
C PHE A 153 -17.74 16.44 17.54
N ASN A 154 -16.62 16.77 16.87
CA ASN A 154 -16.08 18.13 16.86
C ASN A 154 -17.01 19.16 16.21
N THR A 155 -17.94 18.71 15.36
CA THR A 155 -18.83 19.60 14.60
C THR A 155 -20.20 19.76 15.28
N ASP A 156 -20.76 18.69 15.85
CA ASP A 156 -22.13 18.65 16.41
C ASP A 156 -22.15 18.23 17.89
N TYR A 157 -21.59 19.05 18.78
CA TYR A 157 -21.46 18.73 20.21
C TYR A 157 -22.82 18.73 20.94
N ASP A 158 -23.30 17.55 21.38
CA ASP A 158 -24.47 17.35 22.26
C ASP A 158 -24.16 16.31 23.36
N ALA A 159 -24.80 16.41 24.52
CA ALA A 159 -24.66 15.50 25.66
C ALA A 159 -25.01 14.05 25.31
N ALA A 160 -25.89 13.83 24.32
CA ALA A 160 -26.17 12.50 23.77
C ALA A 160 -24.96 11.89 23.03
N HIS A 161 -24.20 12.71 22.29
CA HIS A 161 -22.98 12.26 21.62
C HIS A 161 -21.86 11.90 22.60
N LEU A 162 -21.73 12.64 23.70
CA LEU A 162 -20.77 12.33 24.77
C LEU A 162 -21.02 10.95 25.40
N ARG A 163 -22.28 10.63 25.72
CA ARG A 163 -22.64 9.30 26.26
C ARG A 163 -22.40 8.18 25.25
N LYS A 164 -22.72 8.42 23.98
CA LYS A 164 -22.46 7.45 22.91
C LYS A 164 -20.96 7.23 22.69
N ALA A 165 -20.15 8.28 22.75
CA ALA A 165 -18.70 8.19 22.67
C ALA A 165 -18.09 7.43 23.85
N ILE A 166 -18.59 7.62 25.07
CA ILE A 166 -18.16 6.86 26.25
C ILE A 166 -18.49 5.36 26.09
N ALA A 167 -19.70 5.02 25.66
CA ALA A 167 -20.09 3.63 25.42
C ALA A 167 -19.24 2.99 24.31
N LEU A 168 -18.97 3.73 23.24
CA LEU A 168 -18.14 3.24 22.14
C LEU A 168 -16.67 3.08 22.56
N SER A 169 -16.17 3.94 23.46
CA SER A 169 -14.84 3.81 24.07
C SER A 169 -14.72 2.53 24.92
N THR A 170 -15.75 2.19 25.70
CA THR A 170 -15.75 0.93 26.47
C THR A 170 -15.82 -0.29 25.55
N ASP A 171 -16.65 -0.24 24.51
CA ASP A 171 -16.73 -1.33 23.52
C ASP A 171 -15.39 -1.54 22.79
N LEU A 172 -14.69 -0.44 22.46
CA LEU A 172 -13.35 -0.50 21.87
C LEU A 172 -12.30 -1.07 22.83
N GLN A 173 -12.37 -0.73 24.12
CA GLN A 173 -11.48 -1.31 25.13
C GLN A 173 -11.70 -2.82 25.27
N ASP A 174 -12.94 -3.29 25.25
CA ASP A 174 -13.26 -4.71 25.30
C ASP A 174 -12.75 -5.46 24.05
N GLU A 175 -12.91 -4.86 22.87
CA GLU A 175 -12.40 -5.45 21.62
C GLU A 175 -10.86 -5.45 21.59
N ASP A 176 -10.18 -4.42 22.12
CA ASP A 176 -8.73 -4.37 22.25
C ASP A 176 -8.19 -5.48 23.18
N GLN A 177 -8.85 -5.71 24.32
CA GLN A 177 -8.52 -6.82 25.21
C GLN A 177 -8.71 -8.17 24.52
N ARG A 178 -9.81 -8.33 23.77
CA ARG A 178 -10.11 -9.56 23.04
C ARG A 178 -9.09 -9.84 21.94
N VAL A 179 -8.70 -8.81 21.17
CA VAL A 179 -7.68 -8.91 20.12
C VAL A 179 -6.32 -9.23 20.74
N THR A 180 -5.96 -8.59 21.84
CA THR A 180 -4.72 -8.86 22.59
C THR A 180 -4.67 -10.30 23.08
N ALA A 181 -5.76 -10.82 23.65
CA ALA A 181 -5.84 -12.21 24.10
C ALA A 181 -5.70 -13.21 22.93
N ARG A 182 -6.33 -12.91 21.79
CA ARG A 182 -6.20 -13.73 20.56
C ARG A 182 -4.77 -13.73 20.02
N LEU A 183 -4.11 -12.58 19.98
CA LEU A 183 -2.70 -12.47 19.58
C LEU A 183 -1.78 -13.27 20.51
N GLY A 184 -2.02 -13.21 21.82
CA GLY A 184 -1.29 -14.01 22.80
C GLY A 184 -1.47 -15.52 22.57
N ALA A 185 -2.69 -15.97 22.31
CA ALA A 185 -2.98 -17.37 22.00
C ALA A 185 -2.32 -17.83 20.69
N LEU A 186 -2.37 -17.01 19.64
CA LEU A 186 -1.71 -17.28 18.36
C LEU A 186 -0.19 -17.38 18.51
N ARG A 187 0.42 -16.47 19.29
CA ARG A 187 1.85 -16.52 19.59
C ARG A 187 2.23 -17.81 20.31
N ALA A 188 1.48 -18.21 21.33
CA ALA A 188 1.72 -19.46 22.06
C ALA A 188 1.59 -20.69 21.14
N GLN A 189 0.65 -20.69 20.20
CA GLN A 189 0.50 -21.78 19.21
C GLN A 189 1.69 -21.87 18.25
N ILE A 190 2.21 -20.71 17.79
CA ILE A 190 3.40 -20.64 16.95
C ILE A 190 4.64 -21.15 17.71
N GLU A 191 4.83 -20.70 18.96
CA GLU A 191 5.95 -21.12 19.82
C GLU A 191 5.89 -22.62 20.17
N ALA A 192 4.69 -23.19 20.28
CA ALA A 192 4.48 -24.61 20.56
C ALA A 192 4.67 -25.53 19.34
N GLY A 193 4.86 -24.98 18.13
CA GLY A 193 5.01 -25.77 16.89
C GLY A 193 3.78 -26.61 16.53
N ALA A 194 2.61 -26.29 17.09
CA ALA A 194 1.41 -27.11 16.96
C ALA A 194 0.75 -26.90 15.58
N PRO A 195 0.46 -27.98 14.82
CA PRO A 195 -0.34 -27.87 13.61
C PRO A 195 -1.73 -27.34 13.98
N GLY A 196 -2.19 -26.34 13.24
CA GLY A 196 -3.44 -25.63 13.50
C GLY A 196 -4.66 -26.53 13.39
N GLU A 197 -5.02 -27.19 14.49
CA GLU A 197 -6.40 -27.57 14.73
C GLU A 197 -7.06 -26.40 15.44
N THR A 198 -7.72 -25.54 14.67
CA THR A 198 -8.79 -24.71 15.20
C THR A 198 -9.93 -25.64 15.60
N ARG A 199 -9.82 -26.24 16.79
CA ARG A 199 -10.98 -26.75 17.51
C ARG A 199 -11.82 -25.52 17.83
N VAL A 200 -12.79 -25.23 16.97
CA VAL A 200 -13.92 -24.38 17.30
C VAL A 200 -14.50 -24.97 18.58
N GLN A 201 -14.21 -24.34 19.72
CA GLN A 201 -14.93 -24.63 20.95
C GLN A 201 -16.33 -24.06 20.72
N SER A 202 -17.20 -24.88 20.14
CA SER A 202 -18.64 -24.70 20.22
C SER A 202 -18.99 -24.71 21.71
N THR A 203 -19.30 -23.53 22.23
CA THR A 203 -20.05 -23.35 23.47
C THR A 203 -21.43 -23.98 23.27
N GLU A 204 -21.52 -25.27 23.52
CA GLU A 204 -22.77 -25.90 23.94
C GLU A 204 -22.55 -26.46 25.34
N GLU A 205 -23.18 -25.78 26.30
CA GLU A 205 -23.42 -26.28 27.64
C GLU A 205 -24.11 -27.65 27.54
N VAL A 206 -23.47 -28.70 28.08
CA VAL A 206 -24.18 -29.90 28.50
C VAL A 206 -24.05 -29.98 30.02
N PRO A 207 -25.12 -29.75 30.79
CA PRO A 207 -25.07 -29.85 32.23
C PRO A 207 -25.12 -31.32 32.67
N GLY A 208 -24.13 -31.72 33.46
CA GLY A 208 -24.24 -32.79 34.45
C GLY A 208 -23.89 -34.21 33.98
N LEU A 209 -22.92 -34.81 34.66
CA LEU A 209 -23.08 -36.12 35.32
C LEU A 209 -22.00 -36.26 36.41
N LEU A 210 -22.46 -36.81 37.54
CA LEU A 210 -21.86 -36.85 38.88
C LEU A 210 -20.45 -37.48 38.98
N PRO A 211 -19.69 -37.18 40.06
CA PRO A 211 -18.48 -37.92 40.40
C PRO A 211 -18.82 -39.29 41.01
N ILE A 212 -18.01 -40.30 40.68
CA ILE A 212 -18.09 -41.67 41.21
C ILE A 212 -16.76 -41.91 41.99
N PRO A 213 -16.80 -42.56 43.18
CA PRO A 213 -15.89 -42.31 44.31
C PRO A 213 -14.45 -42.78 44.16
#